data_AF-F5T3Y8-F1
#
_entry.id   AF-F5T3Y8-F1
#
_cell.length_a   1.000
_cell.length_b   1.000
_cell.length_c   1.000
_cell.angle_alpha   90.00
_cell.angle_beta   90.00
_cell.angle_gamma   90.00
#
_symmetry.space_group_name_H-M   'P 1'
#
loop_
_entity.id
_entity.type
_entity.pdbx_description
1 polymer ?
#
loop_
_entity_poly.entity_id
_entity_poly.type
_entity_poly.pdbx_seq_one_letter_code
_entity_poly.pdbx_strand_id
1 'polypeptide(L)'
;MQERTSKRIKNFFAIYVYLRVYLRDALIPLDNNDTERSIRSFCVGKHSWHIIDSVRGASASALLYSIAESAKANQLKPYEYFAYLLKELLKYPRENVPEEELKKLMPWSEVLPDSCRKNKTNRVGGGD
;
A
#
# COMPACT_ATOMS: atom_id res chain seq x y z
N MET A 1 -31.90 -24.64 1.08
CA MET A 1 -31.68 -23.85 -0.15
C MET A 1 -32.14 -22.39 0.00
N GLN A 2 -33.32 -22.11 0.61
CA GLN A 2 -33.84 -20.76 0.93
C GLN A 2 -32.96 -19.88 1.86
N GLU A 3 -32.18 -20.49 2.75
CA GLU A 3 -31.39 -19.71 3.72
C GLU A 3 -30.18 -19.00 3.08
N ARG A 4 -29.57 -19.63 2.06
CA ARG A 4 -28.44 -19.04 1.31
C ARG A 4 -28.89 -17.87 0.43
N THR A 5 -30.07 -17.96 -0.15
CA THR A 5 -30.66 -16.87 -0.96
C THR A 5 -31.06 -15.69 -0.06
N SER A 6 -31.65 -15.96 1.11
CA SER A 6 -31.97 -14.91 2.09
C SER A 6 -30.71 -14.16 2.59
N LYS A 7 -29.62 -14.89 2.92
CA LYS A 7 -28.33 -14.27 3.28
C LYS A 7 -27.74 -13.41 2.16
N ARG A 8 -27.83 -13.85 0.90
CA ARG A 8 -27.37 -13.07 -0.25
C ARG A 8 -28.15 -11.77 -0.45
N ILE A 9 -29.47 -11.83 -0.30
CA ILE A 9 -30.34 -10.65 -0.40
C ILE A 9 -30.00 -9.66 0.71
N LYS A 10 -29.84 -10.11 1.95
CA LYS A 10 -29.43 -9.27 3.08
C LYS A 10 -28.06 -8.62 2.85
N ASN A 11 -27.07 -9.38 2.37
CA ASN A 11 -25.75 -8.84 2.03
C ASN A 11 -25.82 -7.83 0.88
N PHE A 12 -26.67 -8.07 -0.12
CA PHE A 12 -26.86 -7.13 -1.23
C PHE A 12 -27.37 -5.78 -0.72
N PHE A 13 -28.40 -5.78 0.14
CA PHE A 13 -28.91 -4.53 0.73
C PHE A 13 -27.88 -3.82 1.61
N ALA A 14 -27.05 -4.57 2.34
CA ALA A 14 -25.96 -4.00 3.12
C ALA A 14 -24.90 -3.33 2.23
N ILE A 15 -24.48 -4.00 1.15
CA ILE A 15 -23.48 -3.48 0.19
C ILE A 15 -24.04 -2.31 -0.63
N TYR A 16 -25.34 -2.32 -0.93
CA TYR A 16 -26.00 -1.29 -1.74
C TYR A 16 -25.87 0.12 -1.18
N VAL A 17 -25.85 0.26 0.16
CA VAL A 17 -25.63 1.56 0.81
C VAL A 17 -24.24 2.10 0.50
N TYR A 18 -23.21 1.25 0.52
CA TYR A 18 -21.83 1.61 0.18
C TYR A 18 -21.64 1.86 -1.30
N LEU A 19 -22.31 1.07 -2.16
CA LEU A 19 -22.30 1.31 -3.60
C LEU A 19 -22.85 2.68 -3.95
N ARG A 20 -23.89 3.21 -3.28
CA ARG A 20 -24.47 4.52 -3.65
C ARG A 20 -23.66 5.74 -3.22
N VAL A 21 -22.49 5.57 -2.60
CA VAL A 21 -21.66 6.70 -2.14
C VAL A 21 -21.11 7.53 -3.32
N TYR A 22 -20.82 6.91 -4.46
CA TYR A 22 -20.39 7.64 -5.68
C TYR A 22 -21.44 8.61 -6.22
N LEU A 23 -22.74 8.40 -5.89
CA LEU A 23 -23.80 9.34 -6.29
C LEU A 23 -23.77 10.63 -5.46
N ARG A 24 -23.06 10.62 -4.32
CA ARG A 24 -22.97 11.76 -3.40
C ARG A 24 -21.65 12.51 -3.52
N ASP A 25 -20.60 11.86 -3.99
CA ASP A 25 -19.26 12.44 -4.14
C ASP A 25 -18.67 12.06 -5.50
N ALA A 26 -18.38 13.08 -6.30
CA ALA A 26 -17.84 12.94 -7.66
C ALA A 26 -16.36 12.53 -7.67
N LEU A 27 -15.66 12.59 -6.54
CA LEU A 27 -14.26 12.16 -6.43
C LEU A 27 -14.11 10.63 -6.30
N ILE A 28 -15.20 9.92 -6.04
CA ILE A 28 -15.19 8.47 -5.82
C ILE A 28 -15.51 7.77 -7.14
N PRO A 29 -14.60 6.94 -7.68
CA PRO A 29 -14.85 6.22 -8.92
C PRO A 29 -15.97 5.19 -8.75
N LEU A 30 -16.73 4.97 -9.82
CA LEU A 30 -17.82 3.99 -9.86
C LEU A 30 -17.30 2.55 -9.76
N ASP A 31 -16.09 2.32 -10.26
CA ASP A 31 -15.43 1.02 -10.28
C ASP A 31 -14.34 0.92 -9.21
N ASN A 32 -14.08 -0.32 -8.77
CA ASN A 32 -13.07 -0.63 -7.76
C ASN A 32 -11.70 -0.98 -8.40
N ASN A 33 -11.47 -0.65 -9.67
CA ASN A 33 -10.30 -1.16 -10.40
C ASN A 33 -8.98 -0.71 -9.78
N ASP A 34 -8.92 0.53 -9.26
CA ASP A 34 -7.71 1.06 -8.62
C ASP A 34 -7.38 0.31 -7.33
N THR A 35 -8.38 0.07 -6.49
CA THR A 35 -8.24 -0.75 -5.28
C THR A 35 -7.88 -2.19 -5.65
N GLU A 36 -8.53 -2.79 -6.64
CA GLU A 36 -8.21 -4.14 -7.08
C GLU A 36 -6.79 -4.23 -7.61
N ARG A 37 -6.32 -3.21 -8.35
CA ARG A 37 -4.97 -3.14 -8.88
C ARG A 37 -3.94 -3.03 -7.75
N SER A 38 -4.21 -2.23 -6.72
CA SER A 38 -3.32 -2.09 -5.57
C SER A 38 -3.22 -3.38 -4.75
N ILE A 39 -4.33 -4.07 -4.50
CA ILE A 39 -4.32 -5.34 -3.74
C ILE A 39 -3.88 -6.55 -4.58
N ARG A 40 -3.93 -6.47 -5.91
CA ARG A 40 -3.60 -7.62 -6.79
C ARG A 40 -2.15 -8.06 -6.65
N SER A 41 -1.22 -7.14 -6.47
CA SER A 41 0.20 -7.47 -6.23
C SER A 41 0.38 -8.33 -4.97
N PHE A 42 -0.38 -8.02 -3.92
CA PHE A 42 -0.47 -8.78 -2.68
C PHE A 42 -1.13 -10.15 -2.93
N CYS A 43 -2.32 -10.18 -3.53
CA CYS A 43 -3.07 -11.42 -3.76
C CYS A 43 -2.38 -12.42 -4.71
N VAL A 44 -1.67 -11.94 -5.74
CA VAL A 44 -0.91 -12.79 -6.67
C VAL A 44 0.30 -13.44 -5.96
N GLY A 45 0.89 -12.74 -4.99
CA GLY A 45 1.96 -13.27 -4.13
C GLY A 45 1.51 -14.35 -3.14
N LYS A 46 0.22 -14.68 -3.06
CA LYS A 46 -0.33 -15.70 -2.13
C LYS A 46 0.31 -17.08 -2.29
N HIS A 47 0.82 -17.42 -3.49
CA HIS A 47 1.58 -18.67 -3.72
C HIS A 47 3.06 -18.55 -3.28
N SER A 48 3.62 -17.34 -3.18
CA SER A 48 4.94 -17.08 -2.59
C SER A 48 4.90 -16.98 -1.05
N TRP A 49 3.72 -16.82 -0.46
CA TRP A 49 3.52 -16.74 0.99
C TRP A 49 3.43 -18.08 1.71
N HIS A 50 3.73 -19.20 1.06
CA HIS A 50 3.94 -20.45 1.79
C HIS A 50 5.07 -20.35 2.85
N ILE A 51 5.86 -19.27 2.84
CA ILE A 51 6.85 -18.91 3.88
C ILE A 51 6.21 -18.27 5.12
N ILE A 52 4.97 -17.79 5.04
CA ILE A 52 4.25 -17.12 6.13
C ILE A 52 3.30 -18.13 6.79
N ASP A 53 3.85 -19.01 7.62
CA ASP A 53 3.09 -20.04 8.35
C ASP A 53 2.48 -19.54 9.68
N SER A 54 2.65 -18.24 9.99
CA SER A 54 2.18 -17.66 11.25
C SER A 54 1.42 -16.35 11.07
N VAL A 55 0.42 -16.12 11.93
CA VAL A 55 -0.34 -14.85 12.00
C VAL A 55 0.59 -13.66 12.20
N ARG A 56 1.65 -13.83 12.99
CA ARG A 56 2.68 -12.81 13.22
C ARG A 56 3.46 -12.48 11.96
N GLY A 57 3.85 -13.50 11.18
CA GLY A 57 4.51 -13.31 9.89
C GLY A 57 3.61 -12.63 8.86
N ALA A 58 2.31 -12.93 8.88
CA ALA A 58 1.32 -12.31 7.99
C ALA A 58 1.17 -10.82 8.32
N SER A 59 1.08 -10.48 9.61
CA SER A 59 1.02 -9.10 10.07
C SER A 59 2.28 -8.32 9.72
N ALA A 60 3.47 -8.88 9.96
CA ALA A 60 4.74 -8.24 9.60
C ALA A 60 4.86 -8.01 8.08
N SER A 61 4.43 -8.98 7.27
CA SER A 61 4.45 -8.86 5.82
C SER A 61 3.47 -7.78 5.34
N ALA A 62 2.26 -7.74 5.88
CA ALA A 62 1.28 -6.69 5.56
C ALA A 62 1.81 -5.28 5.89
N LEU A 63 2.53 -5.13 7.01
CA LEU A 63 3.18 -3.88 7.38
C LEU A 63 4.24 -3.47 6.35
N LEU A 64 5.14 -4.40 5.98
CA LEU A 64 6.18 -4.13 4.97
C LEU A 64 5.57 -3.74 3.62
N TYR A 65 4.52 -4.44 3.17
CA TYR A 65 3.81 -4.08 1.94
C TYR A 65 3.18 -2.69 2.03
N SER A 66 2.58 -2.34 3.17
CA SER A 66 1.98 -1.02 3.39
C SER A 66 3.01 0.11 3.25
N ILE A 67 4.21 -0.09 3.81
CA ILE A 67 5.33 0.85 3.68
C ILE A 67 5.82 0.91 2.23
N ALA A 68 5.93 -0.24 1.56
CA ALA A 68 6.38 -0.31 0.16
C ALA A 68 5.41 0.43 -0.78
N GLU A 69 4.11 0.24 -0.61
CA GLU A 69 3.07 0.94 -1.39
C GLU A 69 3.07 2.44 -1.09
N SER A 70 3.23 2.82 0.17
CA SER A 70 3.38 4.23 0.56
C SER A 70 4.61 4.87 -0.10
N ALA A 71 5.74 4.16 -0.17
CA ALA A 71 6.95 4.63 -0.86
C ALA A 71 6.72 4.76 -2.38
N LYS A 72 6.02 3.81 -3.01
CA LYS A 72 5.66 3.90 -4.44
C LYS A 72 4.75 5.10 -4.73
N ALA A 73 3.76 5.35 -3.87
CA ALA A 73 2.86 6.49 -4.00
C ALA A 73 3.60 7.82 -3.93
N ASN A 74 4.65 7.91 -3.09
CA ASN A 74 5.55 9.06 -2.98
C ASN A 74 6.69 9.07 -4.03
N GLN A 75 6.59 8.27 -5.11
CA GLN A 75 7.55 8.22 -6.22
C GLN A 75 8.97 7.81 -5.81
N LEU A 76 9.10 7.06 -4.72
CA LEU A 76 10.37 6.48 -4.26
C LEU A 76 10.61 5.12 -4.92
N LYS A 77 11.88 4.71 -4.96
CA LYS A 77 12.32 3.35 -5.27
C LYS A 77 12.23 2.54 -3.97
N PRO A 78 11.31 1.56 -3.85
CA PRO A 78 11.06 0.88 -2.58
C PRO A 78 12.30 0.21 -2.01
N TYR A 79 13.12 -0.44 -2.85
CA TYR A 79 14.33 -1.13 -2.41
C TYR A 79 15.35 -0.18 -1.76
N GLU A 80 15.72 0.90 -2.45
CA GLU A 80 16.66 1.91 -1.95
C GLU A 80 16.13 2.57 -0.66
N TYR A 81 14.83 2.88 -0.65
CA TYR A 81 14.17 3.46 0.52
C TYR A 81 14.22 2.52 1.73
N PHE A 82 13.95 1.21 1.57
CA PHE A 82 14.06 0.26 2.66
C PHE A 82 15.51 0.10 3.16
N ALA A 83 16.48 0.06 2.26
CA ALA A 83 17.89 -0.02 2.63
C ALA A 83 18.32 1.20 3.47
N TYR A 84 17.90 2.40 3.05
CA TYR A 84 18.14 3.63 3.79
C TYR A 84 17.41 3.64 5.14
N LEU A 85 16.11 3.33 5.15
CA LEU A 85 15.26 3.31 6.34
C LEU A 85 15.81 2.36 7.41
N LEU A 86 16.16 1.13 7.03
CA LEU A 86 16.72 0.14 7.97
C LEU A 86 18.09 0.57 8.50
N LYS A 87 18.93 1.17 7.64
CA LYS A 87 20.26 1.69 8.04
C LYS A 87 20.16 2.82 9.05
N GLU A 88 19.21 3.73 8.88
CA GLU A 88 18.97 4.83 9.81
C GLU A 88 18.32 4.36 11.11
N LEU A 89 17.33 3.45 11.04
CA LEU A 89 16.68 2.90 12.23
C LEU A 89 17.64 2.11 13.13
N LEU A 90 18.66 1.46 12.56
CA LEU A 90 19.69 0.75 13.31
C LEU A 90 20.54 1.65 14.23
N LYS A 91 20.55 2.98 14.01
CA LYS A 91 21.29 3.93 14.85
C LYS A 91 20.63 4.20 16.20
N TYR A 92 19.34 3.87 16.32
CA TYR A 92 18.54 4.16 17.51
C TYR A 92 18.26 2.88 18.31
N PRO A 93 18.11 2.99 19.64
CA PRO A 93 17.66 1.87 20.44
C PRO A 93 16.28 1.40 20.00
N ARG A 94 16.03 0.09 20.11
CA ARG A 94 14.77 -0.53 19.73
C ARG A 94 13.62 0.16 20.48
N GLU A 95 12.57 0.55 19.75
CA GLU A 95 11.37 1.23 20.29
C GLU A 95 11.62 2.63 20.90
N ASN A 96 12.81 3.21 20.72
CA ASN A 96 13.13 4.54 21.23
C ASN A 96 13.73 5.42 20.12
N VAL A 97 12.93 5.64 19.08
CA VAL A 97 13.25 6.58 18.00
C VAL A 97 12.57 7.91 18.31
N PRO A 98 13.31 9.03 18.40
CA PRO A 98 12.70 10.34 18.60
C PRO A 98 11.77 10.67 17.42
N GLU A 99 10.60 11.21 17.72
CA GLU A 99 9.54 11.44 16.73
C GLU A 99 9.98 12.37 15.59
N GLU A 100 10.83 13.34 15.90
CA GLU A 100 11.40 14.26 14.90
C GLU A 100 12.31 13.56 13.89
N GLU A 101 13.05 12.54 14.30
CA GLU A 101 13.86 11.73 13.38
C GLU A 101 12.97 10.76 12.59
N LEU A 102 11.93 10.21 13.23
CA LEU A 102 10.97 9.36 12.53
C LEU A 102 10.26 10.12 11.41
N LYS A 103 9.86 11.37 11.65
CA LYS A 103 9.26 12.26 10.62
C LYS A 103 10.16 12.42 9.40
N LYS A 104 11.48 12.55 9.60
CA LYS A 104 12.45 12.69 8.51
C LYS A 104 12.61 11.41 7.69
N LEU A 105 12.35 10.25 8.28
CA LEU A 105 12.46 8.95 7.64
C LEU A 105 11.18 8.52 6.90
N MET A 106 10.06 9.22 7.11
CA MET A 106 8.78 8.88 6.49
C MET A 106 8.81 9.09 4.96
N PRO A 107 7.99 8.37 4.17
CA PRO A 107 8.11 8.36 2.72
C PRO A 107 7.69 9.68 2.05
N TRP A 108 7.01 10.57 2.77
CA TRP A 108 6.67 11.93 2.32
C TRP A 108 7.66 13.00 2.79
N SER A 109 8.74 12.61 3.47
CA SER A 109 9.76 13.55 3.95
C SER A 109 10.58 14.13 2.79
N GLU A 110 10.83 15.44 2.84
CA GLU A 110 11.65 16.14 1.85
C GLU A 110 13.15 15.85 2.01
N VAL A 111 13.57 15.39 3.19
CA VAL A 111 14.99 15.19 3.57
C VAL A 111 15.57 13.90 2.99
N LEU A 112 14.74 13.06 2.35
CA LEU A 112 15.17 11.77 1.81
C LEU A 112 16.22 11.93 0.68
N PRO A 113 17.24 11.07 0.65
CA PRO A 113 18.31 11.16 -0.34
C PRO A 113 17.80 10.94 -1.76
N ASP A 114 18.40 11.66 -2.72
CA ASP A 114 18.01 11.61 -4.13
C ASP A 114 18.12 10.21 -4.75
N SER A 115 19.01 9.36 -4.22
CA SER A 115 19.14 7.96 -4.64
C SER A 115 17.83 7.17 -4.50
N CYS A 116 17.06 7.47 -3.45
CA CYS A 116 15.77 6.85 -3.15
C CYS A 116 14.65 7.36 -4.06
N ARG A 117 14.81 8.53 -4.68
CA ARG A 117 13.79 9.09 -5.58
C ARG A 117 13.88 8.42 -6.95
N LYS A 118 12.74 8.21 -7.59
CA LYS A 118 12.76 7.83 -9.02
C LYS A 118 13.17 9.06 -9.83
N ASN A 119 14.29 8.95 -10.54
CA ASN A 119 14.66 9.94 -11.55
C ASN A 119 13.51 10.06 -12.55
N LYS A 120 13.10 11.28 -12.90
CA LYS A 120 12.23 11.51 -14.05
C LYS A 120 13.03 11.08 -15.27
N THR A 121 12.90 9.83 -15.71
CA THR A 121 13.29 9.46 -17.07
C THR A 121 12.42 10.34 -17.98
N ASN A 122 13.05 11.32 -18.62
CA ASN A 122 12.43 12.06 -19.71
C ASN A 122 11.84 11.02 -20.65
N ARG A 123 10.51 11.03 -20.81
CA ARG A 123 9.85 10.36 -21.93
C ARG A 123 10.26 11.13 -23.18
N VAL A 124 11.46 10.89 -23.68
CA VAL A 124 11.84 11.26 -25.04
C VAL A 124 11.21 10.20 -25.95
N GLY A 125 10.39 10.65 -26.90
CA GLY A 125 10.04 9.86 -28.09
C GLY A 125 8.68 9.18 -28.03
N GLY A 126 7.69 9.89 -28.55
CA GLY A 126 6.41 9.36 -29.00
C GLY A 126 5.74 10.41 -29.88
N GLY A 127 6.49 10.93 -30.86
CA GLY A 127 5.92 11.57 -32.04
C GLY A 127 5.60 10.47 -33.03
N ASP A 128 4.33 10.38 -33.39
CA ASP A 128 3.75 10.26 -34.75
C ASP A 128 2.26 9.96 -34.61
#